data_AF-A0A1Y4GBY0-F1
#
_entry.id   AF-A0A1Y4GBY0-F1
#
_cell.length_a   1.000
_cell.length_b   1.000
_cell.length_c   1.000
_cell.angle_alpha   90.00
_cell.angle_beta   90.00
_cell.angle_gamma   90.00
#
_symmetry.space_group_name_H-M   'P 1'
#
loop_
_entity.id
_entity.type
_entity.pdbx_description
1 polymer ?
#
loop_
_entity_poly.entity_id
_entity_poly.type
_entity_poly.pdbx_seq_one_letter_code
_entity_poly.pdbx_strand_id
1 'polypeptide(L)'
;MRRGRHLKNSVAGRFSAPRRFLGNLRLNSESLLRAAGVPAIDVCGIRMDTKDGADMSGGYHCWAQFCVPGCGWATADPADVRKAMLTENIELKDAGKWIDFFWLGADGSRVILERGARGVAFAPAQAAGELNYFMYPYAEVDGKALNYLSAKEFSYKVTYNTK
;
A
#
# COMPACT_ATOMS: atom_id res chain seq x y z
N MET A 1 7.09 49.56 -23.44
CA MET A 1 8.14 48.62 -22.98
C MET A 1 7.89 48.28 -21.51
N ARG A 2 7.06 47.26 -21.22
CA ARG A 2 6.70 46.84 -19.84
C ARG A 2 7.75 45.83 -19.35
N ARG A 3 8.55 46.17 -18.34
CA ARG A 3 9.43 45.21 -17.66
C ARG A 3 8.63 44.50 -16.56
N GLY A 4 8.46 43.19 -16.73
CA GLY A 4 7.73 42.32 -15.81
C GLY A 4 8.48 42.08 -14.51
N ARG A 5 7.73 42.03 -13.40
CA ARG A 5 8.15 41.54 -12.09
C ARG A 5 8.41 40.04 -12.16
N HIS A 6 9.63 39.60 -11.83
CA HIS A 6 9.89 38.21 -11.47
C HIS A 6 9.39 37.96 -10.04
N LEU A 7 8.23 37.31 -9.92
CA LEU A 7 7.78 36.68 -8.68
C LEU A 7 8.45 35.29 -8.60
N LYS A 8 9.43 35.15 -7.71
CA LYS A 8 9.88 33.83 -7.24
C LYS A 8 8.84 33.32 -6.25
N ASN A 9 7.89 32.52 -6.73
CA ASN A 9 6.99 31.76 -5.85
C ASN A 9 7.75 30.54 -5.31
N SER A 10 8.41 30.70 -4.16
CA SER A 10 8.76 29.57 -3.30
C SER A 10 7.58 29.32 -2.37
N VAL A 11 6.73 28.35 -2.74
CA VAL A 11 5.71 27.82 -1.82
C VAL A 11 6.34 26.67 -1.05
N ALA A 12 7.16 27.01 -0.06
CA ALA A 12 7.45 26.12 1.06
C ALA A 12 6.53 26.53 2.21
N GLY A 13 5.24 26.28 2.07
CA GLY A 13 4.29 26.41 3.17
C GLY A 13 4.60 25.36 4.23
N ARG A 14 5.15 25.78 5.38
CA ARG A 14 5.20 24.94 6.57
C ARG A 14 3.77 24.71 7.05
N PHE A 15 3.23 23.53 6.76
CA PHE A 15 1.91 23.13 7.23
C PHE A 15 1.96 22.68 8.69
N SER A 16 0.96 23.12 9.45
CA SER A 16 0.76 22.84 10.87
C SER A 16 -0.45 21.94 11.07
N ALA A 17 -0.30 20.65 10.78
CA ALA A 17 -0.94 19.64 11.62
C ALA A 17 0.01 19.41 12.81
N PRO A 18 -0.48 19.21 14.05
CA PRO A 18 0.39 19.03 15.20
C PRO A 18 1.39 17.90 14.90
N ARG A 19 2.70 18.16 15.00
CA ARG A 19 3.74 17.14 14.79
C ARG A 19 3.50 15.87 15.63
N ARG A 20 2.83 16.01 16.78
CA ARG A 20 2.40 14.90 17.64
C ARG A 20 1.31 14.01 17.01
N PHE A 21 0.34 14.60 16.31
CA PHE A 21 -0.70 13.84 15.61
C PHE A 21 -0.07 13.08 14.44
N LEU A 22 0.67 13.79 13.57
CA LEU A 22 1.31 13.17 12.42
C LEU A 22 2.43 12.18 12.77
N GLY A 23 3.14 12.36 13.88
CA GLY A 23 4.23 11.48 14.30
C GLY A 23 3.75 10.10 14.73
N ASN A 24 2.61 10.02 15.44
CA ASN A 24 2.06 8.76 15.91
C ASN A 24 1.34 7.97 14.82
N LEU A 25 0.85 8.64 13.77
CA LEU A 25 0.19 7.92 12.67
C LEU A 25 1.18 7.17 11.76
N ARG A 26 2.48 7.49 11.81
CA ARG A 26 3.47 7.04 10.82
C ARG A 26 3.64 5.53 10.69
N LEU A 27 3.26 4.79 11.72
CA LEU A 27 3.47 3.35 11.83
C LEU A 27 2.17 2.56 11.98
N ASN A 28 1.01 3.16 11.70
CA ASN A 28 -0.27 2.54 12.00
C ASN A 28 -0.82 1.73 10.82
N SER A 29 -1.42 0.58 11.14
CA SER A 29 -2.30 -0.15 10.22
C SER A 29 -3.65 0.55 10.06
N GLU A 30 -4.42 0.18 9.04
CA GLU A 30 -5.78 0.69 8.82
C GLU A 30 -6.66 0.53 10.07
N SER A 31 -6.65 -0.64 10.70
CA SER A 31 -7.48 -0.92 11.88
C SER A 31 -7.16 0.00 13.07
N LEU A 32 -5.87 0.27 13.29
CA LEU A 32 -5.42 1.19 14.35
C LEU A 32 -5.80 2.65 14.02
N LEU A 33 -5.73 3.03 12.75
CA LEU A 33 -6.17 4.35 12.29
C LEU A 33 -7.68 4.54 12.49
N ARG A 34 -8.49 3.56 12.10
CA ARG A 34 -9.94 3.59 12.32
C ARG A 34 -10.28 3.65 13.81
N ALA A 35 -9.58 2.89 14.65
CA ALA A 35 -9.75 2.95 16.11
C ALA A 35 -9.42 4.34 16.70
N ALA A 36 -8.49 5.07 16.06
CA ALA A 36 -8.14 6.44 16.43
C ALA A 36 -9.10 7.50 15.81
N GLY A 37 -10.20 7.09 15.18
CA GLY A 37 -11.16 7.98 14.53
C GLY A 37 -10.68 8.56 13.20
N VAL A 38 -9.64 7.98 12.60
CA VAL A 38 -9.09 8.42 11.32
C VAL A 38 -9.68 7.54 10.22
N PRO A 39 -10.37 8.12 9.20
CA PRO A 39 -10.85 7.35 8.07
C PRO A 39 -9.67 6.68 7.36
N ALA A 40 -9.69 5.36 7.28
CA ALA A 40 -8.65 4.56 6.65
C ALA A 40 -9.25 3.41 5.85
N ILE A 41 -8.53 2.93 4.85
CA ILE A 41 -8.83 1.75 4.04
C ILE A 41 -7.55 0.92 3.89
N ASP A 42 -7.73 -0.38 3.80
CA ASP A 42 -6.73 -1.32 3.35
C ASP A 42 -6.64 -1.28 1.83
N VAL A 43 -5.43 -1.40 1.31
CA VAL A 43 -5.16 -1.51 -0.11
C VAL A 43 -4.34 -2.77 -0.30
N CYS A 44 -4.86 -3.68 -1.12
CA CYS A 44 -4.21 -4.93 -1.48
C CYS A 44 -3.58 -4.81 -2.87
N GLY A 45 -2.35 -5.30 -3.02
CA GLY A 45 -1.61 -5.15 -4.26
C GLY A 45 -0.39 -6.04 -4.37
N ILE A 46 0.42 -5.76 -5.40
CA ILE A 46 1.67 -6.46 -5.70
C ILE A 46 2.78 -5.41 -5.79
N ARG A 47 3.88 -5.63 -5.07
CA ARG A 47 5.13 -4.88 -5.25
C ARG A 47 5.77 -5.30 -6.58
N MET A 48 6.11 -4.32 -7.40
CA MET A 48 6.79 -4.52 -8.67
C MET A 48 8.30 -4.48 -8.51
N ASP A 49 8.99 -5.32 -9.26
CA ASP A 49 10.42 -5.18 -9.47
C ASP A 49 10.68 -4.08 -10.54
N THR A 50 11.88 -3.52 -10.54
CA THR A 50 12.31 -2.55 -11.57
C THR A 50 12.82 -3.22 -12.84
N LYS A 51 13.08 -4.53 -12.80
CA LYS A 51 13.55 -5.32 -13.94
C LYS A 51 12.38 -5.84 -14.78
N ASP A 52 12.49 -5.64 -16.10
CA ASP A 52 11.56 -6.21 -17.08
C ASP A 52 11.57 -7.75 -17.01
N GLY A 53 10.38 -8.35 -16.97
CA GLY A 53 10.20 -9.81 -16.89
C GLY A 53 10.55 -10.43 -15.54
N ALA A 54 10.78 -9.64 -14.49
CA ALA A 54 11.06 -10.17 -13.16
C ALA A 54 9.90 -10.98 -12.58
N ASP A 55 10.24 -11.97 -11.77
CA ASP A 55 9.26 -12.75 -11.02
C ASP A 55 8.79 -11.97 -9.79
N MET A 56 7.50 -11.63 -9.79
CA MET A 56 6.84 -10.85 -8.74
C MET A 56 5.85 -11.69 -7.93
N SER A 57 5.91 -13.03 -8.05
CA SER A 57 4.93 -13.94 -7.41
C SER A 57 4.93 -13.86 -5.88
N GLY A 58 6.05 -13.45 -5.28
CA GLY A 58 6.18 -13.18 -3.85
C GLY A 58 5.91 -11.73 -3.43
N GLY A 59 5.50 -10.87 -4.38
CA GLY A 59 5.37 -9.43 -4.19
C GLY A 59 4.07 -8.98 -3.52
N TYR A 60 3.11 -9.88 -3.29
CA TYR A 60 1.82 -9.57 -2.70
C TYR A 60 1.94 -8.88 -1.34
N HIS A 61 1.21 -7.78 -1.18
CA HIS A 61 1.31 -6.94 0.00
C HIS A 61 0.06 -6.10 0.21
N CYS A 62 -0.20 -5.76 1.47
CA CYS A 62 -1.21 -4.78 1.84
C CYS A 62 -0.57 -3.56 2.51
N TRP A 63 -1.16 -2.39 2.29
CA TRP A 63 -0.80 -1.15 2.98
C TRP A 63 -2.05 -0.34 3.31
N ALA A 64 -1.89 0.69 4.14
CA ALA A 64 -3.00 1.53 4.54
C ALA A 64 -3.05 2.81 3.69
N GLN A 65 -4.27 3.23 3.32
CA GLN A 65 -4.54 4.60 2.93
C GLN A 65 -5.46 5.25 3.95
N PHE A 66 -5.25 6.52 4.27
CA PHE A 66 -6.03 7.23 5.27
C PHE A 66 -6.19 8.69 4.93
N CYS A 67 -7.31 9.27 5.38
CA CYS A 67 -7.65 10.65 5.09
C CYS A 67 -7.05 11.58 6.15
N VAL A 68 -6.24 12.54 5.72
CA VAL A 68 -5.73 13.63 6.54
C VAL A 68 -6.56 14.87 6.26
N PRO A 69 -7.20 15.48 7.28
CA PRO A 69 -7.98 16.70 7.11
C PRO A 69 -7.17 17.81 6.41
N GLY A 70 -7.72 18.33 5.31
CA GLY A 70 -7.07 19.38 4.50
C GLY A 70 -5.97 18.90 3.54
N CYS A 71 -5.55 17.62 3.59
CA CYS A 71 -4.52 17.06 2.69
C CYS A 71 -5.05 15.94 1.78
N GLY A 72 -6.19 15.32 2.12
CA GLY A 72 -6.76 14.21 1.35
C GLY A 72 -6.19 12.85 1.74
N TRP A 73 -6.17 11.90 0.80
CA TRP A 73 -5.70 10.54 1.04
C TRP A 73 -4.17 10.46 1.07
N ALA A 74 -3.64 9.95 2.18
CA ALA A 74 -2.24 9.62 2.39
C ALA A 74 -2.06 8.10 2.44
N THR A 75 -0.87 7.63 2.11
CA THR A 75 -0.48 6.21 2.19
C THR A 75 0.51 6.00 3.34
N ALA A 76 0.40 4.87 4.04
CA ALA A 76 1.38 4.39 5.00
C ALA A 76 1.61 2.88 4.84
N ASP A 77 2.87 2.47 4.85
CA ASP A 77 3.29 1.07 4.83
C ASP A 77 4.23 0.74 6.01
N PRO A 78 3.68 0.58 7.23
CA PRO A 78 4.49 0.23 8.40
C PRO A 78 5.12 -1.16 8.29
N ALA A 79 4.52 -2.07 7.52
CA ALA A 79 5.04 -3.42 7.35
C ALA A 79 6.35 -3.41 6.56
N ASP A 80 6.46 -2.60 5.51
CA ASP A 80 7.72 -2.44 4.78
C ASP A 80 8.79 -1.69 5.59
N VAL A 81 8.41 -0.76 6.47
CA VAL A 81 9.35 -0.18 7.44
C VAL A 81 9.93 -1.27 8.33
N ARG A 82 9.08 -2.15 8.90
CA ARG A 82 9.52 -3.25 9.76
C ARG A 82 10.34 -4.30 9.02
N LYS A 83 10.01 -4.55 7.75
CA LYS A 83 10.79 -5.43 6.87
C LYS A 83 12.19 -4.85 6.63
N ALA A 84 12.29 -3.57 6.26
CA ALA A 84 13.58 -2.89 6.07
C ALA A 84 14.41 -2.90 7.36
N MET A 85 13.78 -2.64 8.51
CA MET A 85 14.42 -2.76 9.82
C MET A 85 14.99 -4.16 10.07
N LEU A 86 14.24 -5.21 9.75
CA LEU A 86 14.67 -6.59 9.92
C LEU A 86 15.82 -6.96 8.96
N THR A 87 15.71 -6.60 7.68
CA THR A 87 16.69 -6.99 6.65
C THR A 87 17.99 -6.20 6.75
N GLU A 88 17.93 -4.93 7.16
CA GLU A 88 19.10 -4.06 7.29
C GLU A 88 19.61 -3.97 8.74
N ASN A 89 18.99 -4.70 9.67
CA ASN A 89 19.32 -4.68 11.11
C ASN A 89 19.32 -3.25 11.69
N ILE A 90 18.26 -2.50 11.40
CA ILE A 90 18.07 -1.10 11.81
C ILE A 90 17.13 -1.04 13.02
N GLU A 91 17.55 -0.35 14.06
CA GLU A 91 16.74 -0.02 15.22
C GLU A 91 15.66 1.02 14.88
N LEU A 92 14.52 1.00 15.58
CA LEU A 92 13.40 1.91 15.29
C LEU A 92 13.80 3.39 15.31
N LYS A 93 14.71 3.77 16.21
CA LYS A 93 15.23 5.14 16.34
C LYS A 93 15.97 5.63 15.10
N ASP A 94 16.54 4.71 14.32
CA ASP A 94 17.35 4.96 13.12
C ASP A 94 16.54 4.72 11.83
N ALA A 95 15.29 4.26 11.95
CA ALA A 95 14.42 3.94 10.81
C ALA A 95 13.75 5.18 10.18
N GLY A 96 14.10 6.40 10.59
CA GLY A 96 13.46 7.64 10.13
C GLY A 96 13.39 7.77 8.60
N LYS A 97 14.47 7.40 7.89
CA LYS A 97 14.50 7.39 6.42
C LYS A 97 13.45 6.47 5.79
N TRP A 98 13.22 5.30 6.40
CA TRP A 98 12.26 4.29 5.92
C TRP A 98 10.84 4.71 6.24
N ILE A 99 10.63 5.24 7.46
CA ILE A 99 9.36 5.80 7.87
C ILE A 99 8.93 6.91 6.90
N ASP A 100 9.82 7.86 6.61
CA ASP A 100 9.50 8.96 5.69
C ASP A 100 9.32 8.47 4.25
N PHE A 101 10.05 7.43 3.81
CA PHE A 101 9.92 6.85 2.47
C PHE A 101 8.57 6.15 2.27
N PHE A 102 8.15 5.31 3.21
CA PHE A 102 6.90 4.54 3.15
C PHE A 102 5.68 5.34 3.64
N TRP A 103 5.86 6.62 3.95
CA TRP A 103 4.83 7.56 4.36
C TRP A 103 4.61 8.59 3.26
N LEU A 104 3.35 8.81 2.86
CA LEU A 104 2.96 9.68 1.73
C LEU A 104 3.49 9.26 0.35
N GLY A 105 4.30 8.21 0.27
CA GLY A 105 4.77 7.58 -0.96
C GLY A 105 4.56 6.08 -0.88
N ALA A 106 3.49 5.59 -1.51
CA ALA A 106 3.62 4.28 -2.16
C ALA A 106 4.55 4.52 -3.34
N ASP A 107 5.66 3.80 -3.41
CA ASP A 107 6.55 3.84 -4.56
C ASP A 107 5.77 3.61 -5.86
N GLY A 108 6.26 4.16 -6.98
CA GLY A 108 5.67 3.92 -8.31
C GLY A 108 5.71 2.45 -8.74
N SER A 109 6.33 1.58 -7.95
CA SER A 109 6.49 0.15 -8.18
C SER A 109 5.44 -0.68 -7.46
N ARG A 110 4.15 -0.30 -7.54
CA ARG A 110 3.04 -1.12 -7.01
C ARG A 110 1.88 -1.19 -7.98
N VAL A 111 1.30 -2.39 -8.10
CA VAL A 111 -0.01 -2.60 -8.74
C VAL A 111 -1.04 -2.76 -7.65
N ILE A 112 -2.16 -2.04 -7.78
CA ILE A 112 -3.29 -2.14 -6.85
C ILE A 112 -4.30 -3.09 -7.45
N LEU A 113 -4.64 -4.12 -6.67
CA LEU A 113 -5.65 -5.10 -7.04
C LEU A 113 -7.01 -4.71 -6.46
N GLU A 114 -7.02 -4.17 -5.25
CA GLU A 114 -8.25 -3.93 -4.48
C GLU A 114 -8.04 -2.82 -3.43
N ARG A 115 -9.11 -2.07 -3.13
CA ARG A 115 -9.14 -1.02 -2.10
C ARG A 115 -10.39 -1.13 -1.22
N GLY A 116 -10.20 -1.34 0.09
CA GLY A 116 -11.24 -1.24 1.12
C GLY A 116 -12.37 -2.27 1.06
N ALA A 117 -12.26 -3.30 0.24
CA ALA A 117 -13.31 -4.27 -0.01
C ALA A 117 -13.37 -5.33 1.08
N ARG A 118 -14.60 -5.62 1.50
CA ARG A 118 -14.97 -6.73 2.39
C ARG A 118 -16.21 -7.37 1.77
N GLY A 119 -16.05 -8.58 1.20
CA GLY A 119 -17.08 -9.18 0.34
C GLY A 119 -16.87 -8.83 -1.13
N VAL A 120 -15.71 -9.20 -1.69
CA VAL A 120 -15.40 -9.04 -3.11
C VAL A 120 -16.18 -10.08 -3.89
N ALA A 121 -17.07 -9.62 -4.77
CA ALA A 121 -17.77 -10.43 -5.74
C ALA A 121 -17.15 -10.24 -7.14
N PHE A 122 -16.75 -11.33 -7.78
CA PHE A 122 -16.27 -11.28 -9.16
C PHE A 122 -17.39 -11.32 -10.21
N ALA A 123 -17.02 -10.97 -11.44
CA ALA A 123 -17.83 -11.17 -12.63
C ALA A 123 -17.05 -12.07 -13.60
N PRO A 124 -17.47 -13.33 -13.83
CA PRO A 124 -18.67 -13.98 -13.28
C PRO A 124 -18.60 -14.24 -11.77
N ALA A 125 -19.77 -14.40 -11.14
CA ALA A 125 -19.88 -14.68 -9.71
C ALA A 125 -19.21 -16.01 -9.33
N GLN A 126 -18.56 -16.00 -8.19
CA GLN A 126 -17.83 -17.12 -7.61
C GLN A 126 -18.81 -18.16 -7.06
N ALA A 127 -18.57 -19.45 -7.29
CA ALA A 127 -19.43 -20.50 -6.73
C ALA A 127 -19.15 -20.71 -5.24
N ALA A 128 -17.91 -20.47 -4.78
CA ALA A 128 -17.53 -20.61 -3.39
C ALA A 128 -17.95 -19.44 -2.49
N GLY A 129 -18.61 -18.42 -3.07
CA GLY A 129 -19.02 -17.19 -2.38
C GLY A 129 -18.01 -16.05 -2.52
N GLU A 130 -18.37 -14.90 -1.95
CA GLU A 130 -17.55 -13.68 -1.99
C GLU A 130 -16.27 -13.81 -1.15
N LEU A 131 -15.21 -13.11 -1.56
CA LEU A 131 -13.96 -13.08 -0.79
C LEU A 131 -14.00 -11.99 0.28
N ASN A 132 -13.39 -12.26 1.43
CA ASN A 132 -13.20 -11.21 2.43
C ASN A 132 -12.28 -10.08 1.93
N TYR A 133 -11.29 -10.37 1.09
CA TYR A 133 -10.40 -9.41 0.46
C TYR A 133 -9.79 -10.02 -0.81
N PHE A 134 -9.26 -9.20 -1.72
CA PHE A 134 -8.59 -9.69 -2.92
C PHE A 134 -7.12 -9.25 -2.96
N MET A 135 -6.26 -10.11 -2.42
CA MET A 135 -4.81 -9.90 -2.44
C MET A 135 -4.09 -10.97 -3.26
N TYR A 136 -4.41 -12.25 -3.07
CA TYR A 136 -3.77 -13.36 -3.77
C TYR A 136 -4.58 -13.81 -5.00
N PRO A 137 -3.97 -14.52 -5.96
CA PRO A 137 -4.70 -15.14 -7.06
C PRO A 137 -5.82 -16.03 -6.54
N TYR A 138 -6.94 -16.01 -7.26
CA TYR A 138 -8.12 -16.79 -6.93
C TYR A 138 -8.41 -17.79 -8.05
N ALA A 139 -8.75 -19.02 -7.69
CA ALA A 139 -9.18 -20.06 -8.61
C ALA A 139 -10.18 -21.00 -7.92
N GLU A 140 -11.09 -21.55 -8.72
CA GLU A 140 -12.05 -22.56 -8.28
C GLU A 140 -11.89 -23.83 -9.12
N VAL A 141 -12.05 -24.98 -8.47
CA VAL A 141 -12.18 -26.30 -9.12
C VAL A 141 -13.44 -26.94 -8.59
N ASP A 142 -14.35 -27.33 -9.48
CA ASP A 142 -15.65 -27.91 -9.14
C ASP A 142 -16.45 -27.09 -8.11
N GLY A 143 -16.41 -25.76 -8.27
CA GLY A 143 -17.09 -24.80 -7.41
C GLY A 143 -16.48 -24.61 -6.01
N LYS A 144 -15.28 -25.17 -5.76
CA LYS A 144 -14.54 -24.98 -4.52
C LYS A 144 -13.33 -24.09 -4.75
N ALA A 145 -13.19 -23.06 -3.92
CA ALA A 145 -12.00 -22.22 -3.93
C ALA A 145 -10.74 -23.03 -3.58
N LEU A 146 -9.68 -22.86 -4.37
CA LEU A 146 -8.35 -23.36 -4.01
C LEU A 146 -7.79 -22.56 -2.84
N ASN A 147 -6.96 -23.21 -2.02
CA ASN A 147 -6.26 -22.55 -0.92
C ASN A 147 -5.17 -21.61 -1.45
N TYR A 148 -5.52 -20.35 -1.68
CA TYR A 148 -4.63 -19.29 -2.17
C TYR A 148 -3.54 -18.86 -1.17
N LEU A 149 -3.55 -19.39 0.05
CA LEU A 149 -2.46 -19.20 1.02
C LEU A 149 -1.42 -20.33 0.98
N SER A 150 -1.73 -21.43 0.28
CA SER A 150 -0.86 -22.60 0.17
C SER A 150 -0.09 -22.58 -1.15
N ALA A 151 1.13 -22.03 -1.13
CA ALA A 151 2.01 -22.02 -2.31
C ALA A 151 2.35 -23.43 -2.84
N LYS A 152 2.21 -24.46 -2.01
CA LYS A 152 2.42 -25.86 -2.40
C LYS A 152 1.25 -26.43 -3.21
N GLU A 153 0.02 -26.08 -2.84
CA GLU A 153 -1.20 -26.61 -3.47
C GLU A 153 -1.68 -25.72 -4.61
N PHE A 154 -1.38 -24.41 -4.56
CA PHE A 154 -1.75 -23.45 -5.57
C PHE A 154 -0.52 -22.60 -5.94
N SER A 155 0.22 -23.07 -6.94
CA SER A 155 1.39 -22.39 -7.50
C SER A 155 1.01 -21.53 -8.70
N TYR A 156 1.58 -20.33 -8.79
CA TYR A 156 1.42 -19.42 -9.92
C TYR A 156 2.71 -18.63 -10.13
N LYS A 157 2.87 -18.07 -11.33
CA LYS A 157 3.95 -17.15 -11.66
C LYS A 157 3.41 -15.82 -12.16
N VAL A 158 3.84 -14.72 -11.56
CA VAL A 158 3.48 -13.36 -11.96
C VAL A 158 4.73 -12.65 -12.46
N THR A 159 4.66 -12.12 -13.67
CA THR A 159 5.72 -11.28 -14.27
C THR A 159 5.11 -10.05 -14.88
N TYR A 160 5.85 -8.94 -14.89
CA TYR A 160 5.45 -7.72 -15.58
C TYR A 160 6.44 -7.41 -16.71
N ASN A 161 5.90 -7.01 -17.87
CA ASN A 161 6.69 -6.62 -19.03
C ASN A 161 6.33 -5.21 -19.47
N THR A 162 7.31 -4.36 -19.78
CA THR A 162 7.11 -2.94 -20.16
C THR A 162 6.83 -2.73 -21.65
N LYS A 163 6.42 -3.76 -22.39
CA LYS A 163 6.21 -3.70 -23.84
C LYS A 163 5.11 -2.73 -24.26
#